data_AF-A0A5C8J9U4-F1
#
_entry.id   AF-A0A5C8J9U4-F1
#
_cell.length_a   1.000
_cell.length_b   1.000
_cell.length_c   1.000
_cell.angle_alpha   90.00
_cell.angle_beta   90.00
_cell.angle_gamma   90.00
#
_symmetry.space_group_name_H-M   'P 1'
#
loop_
_entity.id
_entity.type
_entity.pdbx_description
1 polymer ?
#
loop_
_entity_poly.entity_id
_entity_poly.type
_entity_poly.pdbx_seq_one_letter_code
_entity_poly.pdbx_strand_id
1 'polypeptide(L)'
;MSNRYSDITSNKSKIVIAENACYDLSYDSLKNRVYLTIRGFWKSQEAVPHYISDLQKALKLALPGFTILTDMQQMVTHPQAMNMVHVEAHQLVLEMQVASIAHIIPSDKIAKLQVSSIASQTGIPVHNFNSQQEAEIWLDQQSDLLS
;
A
#
# COMPACT_ATOMS: atom_id res chain seq x y z
N MET A 1 -25.27 -19.77 20.09
CA MET A 1 -23.89 -20.19 20.41
C MET A 1 -22.95 -19.20 19.74
N SER A 2 -22.21 -18.44 20.54
CA SER A 2 -21.37 -17.31 20.12
C SER A 2 -19.98 -17.81 19.75
N ASN A 3 -19.56 -17.64 18.49
CA ASN A 3 -18.23 -18.04 18.03
C ASN A 3 -17.25 -16.86 18.24
N ARG A 4 -16.64 -16.80 19.43
CA ARG A 4 -15.62 -15.84 19.84
C ARG A 4 -14.21 -16.45 19.74
N TYR A 5 -13.80 -16.87 18.54
CA TYR A 5 -12.50 -17.54 18.37
C TYR A 5 -11.64 -17.08 17.17
N SER A 6 -12.02 -16.01 16.46
CA SER A 6 -11.22 -15.51 15.32
C SER A 6 -10.25 -14.35 15.63
N ASP A 7 -10.32 -13.72 16.81
CA ASP A 7 -9.66 -12.41 17.00
C ASP A 7 -8.36 -12.42 17.82
N ILE A 8 -7.85 -13.58 18.27
CA ILE A 8 -6.75 -13.62 19.26
C ILE A 8 -5.36 -13.90 18.64
N THR A 9 -5.26 -14.36 17.39
CA THR A 9 -3.97 -14.63 16.73
C THR A 9 -3.42 -13.46 15.89
N SER A 10 -4.22 -12.43 15.64
CA SER A 10 -3.91 -11.44 14.58
C SER A 10 -2.89 -10.35 14.97
N ASN A 11 -2.55 -10.16 16.25
CA ASN A 11 -1.87 -8.92 16.67
C ASN A 11 -0.38 -9.02 17.02
N LYS A 12 0.31 -10.14 16.74
CA LYS A 12 1.76 -10.27 17.00
C LYS A 12 2.66 -10.27 15.75
N SER A 13 2.11 -10.47 14.55
CA SER A 13 2.87 -10.49 13.30
C SER A 13 2.98 -9.13 12.61
N LYS A 14 2.14 -8.18 13.02
CA LYS A 14 2.04 -6.87 12.38
C LYS A 14 2.94 -5.85 13.09
N ILE A 15 3.86 -5.27 12.34
CA ILE A 15 4.72 -4.17 12.77
C ILE A 15 4.11 -2.89 12.19
N VAL A 16 3.75 -1.93 13.05
CA VAL A 16 3.31 -0.59 12.61
C VAL A 16 4.55 0.27 12.40
N ILE A 17 4.67 0.85 11.20
CA ILE A 17 5.76 1.77 10.85
C ILE A 17 5.30 3.22 11.03
N ALA A 18 4.07 3.53 10.60
CA ALA A 18 3.48 4.85 10.74
C ALA A 18 1.96 4.76 10.82
N GLU A 19 1.36 5.65 11.60
CA GLU A 19 -0.09 5.84 11.70
C GLU A 19 -0.34 7.32 12.00
N ASN A 20 -0.98 8.02 11.06
CA ASN A 20 -1.25 9.45 11.18
C ASN A 20 -2.48 9.85 10.35
N ALA A 21 -2.83 11.15 10.34
CA ALA A 21 -4.01 11.62 9.61
C ALA A 21 -3.95 11.40 8.09
N CYS A 22 -2.74 11.29 7.51
CA CYS A 22 -2.50 11.22 6.08
C CYS A 22 -2.30 9.81 5.54
N TYR A 23 -1.68 8.92 6.34
CA TYR A 23 -1.47 7.52 5.94
C TYR A 23 -1.25 6.59 7.13
N ASP A 24 -1.50 5.30 6.88
CA ASP A 24 -1.01 4.19 7.70
C ASP A 24 -0.03 3.36 6.90
N LEU A 25 1.01 2.88 7.55
CA LEU A 25 1.97 1.97 6.97
C LEU A 25 2.34 0.90 7.98
N SER A 26 2.23 -0.36 7.56
CA SER A 26 2.55 -1.52 8.39
C SER A 26 3.10 -2.67 7.56
N TYR A 27 3.78 -3.58 8.22
CA TYR A 27 4.29 -4.81 7.62
C TYR A 27 3.77 -6.01 8.42
N ASP A 28 3.24 -7.01 7.73
CA ASP A 28 2.83 -8.30 8.32
C ASP A 28 3.86 -9.37 7.97
N SER A 29 4.58 -9.85 8.99
CA SER A 29 5.64 -10.84 8.82
C SER A 29 5.13 -12.23 8.46
N LEU A 30 3.88 -12.57 8.78
CA LEU A 30 3.32 -13.88 8.43
C LEU A 30 2.93 -13.94 6.94
N LYS A 31 2.41 -12.83 6.41
CA LYS A 31 2.05 -12.71 5.00
C LYS A 31 3.20 -12.26 4.11
N ASN A 32 4.31 -11.80 4.70
CA ASN A 32 5.35 -11.05 4.02
C ASN A 32 4.74 -9.92 3.16
N ARG A 33 3.90 -9.09 3.79
CA ARG A 33 3.06 -8.09 3.09
C ARG A 33 3.19 -6.72 3.71
N VAL A 34 3.42 -5.72 2.88
CA VAL A 34 3.33 -4.31 3.26
C VAL A 34 1.91 -3.82 3.02
N TYR A 35 1.35 -3.15 4.02
CA TYR A 35 0.05 -2.52 3.97
C TYR A 35 0.22 -1.01 4.07
N LEU A 36 -0.23 -0.30 3.02
CA LEU A 36 -0.22 1.15 2.95
C LEU A 36 -1.66 1.64 2.78
N THR A 37 -2.11 2.56 3.61
CA THR A 37 -3.38 3.28 3.40
C THR A 37 -3.09 4.76 3.21
N ILE A 38 -3.55 5.36 2.11
CA ILE A 38 -3.43 6.79 1.82
C ILE A 38 -4.80 7.45 2.03
N ARG A 39 -4.83 8.53 2.81
CA ARG A 39 -6.05 9.25 3.18
C ARG A 39 -6.01 10.73 2.85
N GLY A 40 -7.18 11.22 2.44
CA GLY A 40 -7.46 12.64 2.33
C GLY A 40 -6.60 13.33 1.30
N PHE A 41 -6.25 14.58 1.60
CA PHE A 41 -5.56 15.49 0.70
C PHE A 41 -4.17 15.82 1.21
N TRP A 42 -3.13 15.54 0.43
CA TRP A 42 -1.77 15.97 0.73
C TRP A 42 -1.48 17.28 0.02
N LYS A 43 -1.50 18.39 0.78
CA LYS A 43 -1.28 19.73 0.23
C LYS A 43 0.14 19.95 -0.31
N SER A 44 1.13 19.30 0.30
CA SER A 44 2.55 19.47 0.01
C SER A 44 3.37 18.38 0.71
N GLN A 45 4.66 18.27 0.38
CA GLN A 45 5.55 17.26 0.97
C GLN A 45 5.75 17.49 2.47
N GLU A 46 5.67 18.74 2.94
CA GLU A 46 5.76 19.08 4.37
C GLU A 46 4.56 18.57 5.17
N ALA A 47 3.44 18.23 4.52
CA ALA A 47 2.31 17.59 5.18
C ALA A 47 2.55 16.10 5.44
N VAL A 48 3.49 15.49 4.71
CA VAL A 48 3.85 14.06 4.80
C VAL A 48 5.37 13.87 4.80
N PRO A 49 6.11 14.56 5.70
CA PRO A 49 7.56 14.71 5.59
C PRO A 49 8.32 13.39 5.75
N HIS A 50 7.69 12.38 6.34
CA HIS A 50 8.31 11.09 6.64
C HIS A 50 7.85 9.96 5.72
N TYR A 51 6.90 10.21 4.80
CA TYR A 51 6.26 9.16 4.01
C TYR A 51 7.26 8.25 3.27
N ILE A 52 8.19 8.84 2.54
CA ILE A 52 9.22 8.08 1.81
C ILE A 52 10.14 7.32 2.77
N SER A 53 10.59 7.96 3.85
CA SER A 53 11.46 7.31 4.83
C SER A 53 10.77 6.16 5.56
N ASP A 54 9.46 6.27 5.79
CA ASP A 54 8.66 5.22 6.41
C ASP A 54 8.43 4.06 5.43
N LEU A 55 8.15 4.36 4.16
CA LEU A 55 8.07 3.34 3.11
C LEU A 55 9.38 2.55 3.02
N GLN A 56 10.53 3.22 3.02
CA GLN A 56 11.83 2.56 3.03
C GLN A 56 12.04 1.66 4.25
N LYS A 57 11.56 2.07 5.45
CA LYS A 57 11.61 1.21 6.65
C LYS A 57 10.77 -0.05 6.46
N ALA A 58 9.56 0.07 5.94
CA ALA A 58 8.69 -1.08 5.69
C ALA A 58 9.31 -2.05 4.66
N LEU A 59 9.84 -1.52 3.55
CA LEU A 59 10.48 -2.33 2.51
C LEU A 59 11.75 -3.05 3.03
N LYS A 60 12.48 -2.48 3.99
CA LYS A 60 13.64 -3.15 4.63
C LYS A 60 13.26 -4.33 5.52
N LEU A 61 12.01 -4.40 5.99
CA LEU A 61 11.52 -5.54 6.78
C LEU A 61 11.06 -6.70 5.90
N ALA A 62 10.75 -6.41 4.63
CA ALA A 62 10.21 -7.36 3.70
C ALA A 62 11.26 -8.38 3.24
N LEU A 63 10.84 -9.64 3.13
CA LEU A 63 11.66 -10.72 2.58
C LEU A 63 11.44 -10.83 1.06
N PRO A 64 12.37 -11.43 0.29
CA PRO A 64 12.14 -11.70 -1.13
C PRO A 64 10.78 -12.36 -1.40
N GLY A 65 10.10 -11.94 -2.46
CA GLY A 65 8.74 -12.41 -2.77
C GLY A 65 7.63 -11.70 -2.00
N PHE A 66 7.92 -10.58 -1.34
CA PHE A 66 6.90 -9.82 -0.61
C PHE A 66 5.85 -9.21 -1.54
N THR A 67 4.69 -8.92 -0.95
CA THR A 67 3.56 -8.28 -1.62
C THR A 67 3.23 -6.93 -1.00
N ILE A 68 2.52 -6.08 -1.75
CA ILE A 68 2.00 -4.80 -1.25
C ILE A 68 0.50 -4.71 -1.49
N LEU A 69 -0.24 -4.30 -0.46
CA LEU A 69 -1.61 -3.82 -0.60
C LEU A 69 -1.65 -2.34 -0.27
N THR A 70 -2.04 -1.53 -1.26
CA THR A 70 -2.25 -0.08 -1.12
C THR A 70 -3.73 0.23 -1.14
N ASP A 71 -4.27 0.71 -0.03
CA ASP A 71 -5.62 1.24 0.06
C ASP A 71 -5.63 2.76 -0.18
N MET A 72 -6.27 3.18 -1.26
CA MET A 72 -6.43 4.60 -1.61
C MET A 72 -7.90 5.00 -1.65
N GLN A 73 -8.81 4.22 -1.07
CA GLN A 73 -10.26 4.47 -1.18
C GLN A 73 -10.65 5.87 -0.68
N GLN A 74 -9.97 6.35 0.36
CA GLN A 74 -10.15 7.67 0.98
C GLN A 74 -9.22 8.76 0.44
N MET A 75 -8.37 8.45 -0.54
CA MET A 75 -7.53 9.45 -1.21
C MET A 75 -8.41 10.39 -2.03
N VAL A 76 -8.13 11.69 -1.94
CA VAL A 76 -8.61 12.67 -2.91
C VAL A 76 -7.46 13.17 -3.77
N THR A 77 -7.77 13.80 -4.89
CA THR A 77 -6.75 14.27 -5.83
C THR A 77 -5.74 15.17 -5.16
N HIS A 78 -4.45 14.83 -5.25
CA HIS A 78 -3.37 15.66 -4.74
C HIS A 78 -2.90 16.69 -5.77
N PRO A 79 -2.27 17.81 -5.37
CA PRO A 79 -1.65 18.75 -6.29
C PRO A 79 -0.56 18.06 -7.12
N GLN A 80 -0.30 18.57 -8.33
CA GLN A 80 0.71 18.00 -9.24
C GLN A 80 2.11 17.90 -8.61
N ALA A 81 2.47 18.83 -7.71
CA ALA A 81 3.73 18.79 -6.97
C ALA A 81 3.90 17.49 -6.16
N MET A 82 2.81 16.89 -5.69
CA MET A 82 2.83 15.61 -4.96
C MET A 82 2.99 14.40 -5.87
N ASN A 83 2.86 14.53 -7.18
CA ASN A 83 3.09 13.41 -8.10
C ASN A 83 4.53 12.90 -7.99
N MET A 84 5.50 13.78 -7.76
CA MET A 84 6.92 13.37 -7.61
C MET A 84 7.12 12.45 -6.40
N VAL A 85 6.43 12.72 -5.29
CA VAL A 85 6.47 11.87 -4.08
C VAL A 85 5.91 10.47 -4.37
N HIS A 86 4.81 10.39 -5.11
CA HIS A 86 4.23 9.09 -5.50
C HIS A 86 5.08 8.34 -6.53
N VAL A 87 5.68 9.05 -7.47
CA VAL A 87 6.64 8.49 -8.43
C VAL A 87 7.85 7.92 -7.71
N GLU A 88 8.42 8.66 -6.75
CA GLU A 88 9.53 8.19 -5.93
C GLU A 88 9.16 6.93 -5.14
N ALA A 89 7.97 6.89 -4.53
CA ALA A 89 7.48 5.70 -3.84
C ALA A 89 7.38 4.48 -4.78
N HIS A 90 6.88 4.65 -6.01
CA HIS A 90 6.84 3.58 -6.99
C HIS A 90 8.23 3.10 -7.40
N GLN A 91 9.21 3.99 -7.57
CA GLN A 91 10.58 3.60 -7.91
C GLN A 91 11.22 2.77 -6.80
N LEU A 92 11.05 3.17 -5.54
CA LEU A 92 11.53 2.40 -4.39
C LEU A 92 10.94 0.98 -4.35
N VAL A 93 9.66 0.85 -4.69
CA VAL A 93 9.00 -0.46 -4.74
C VAL A 93 9.54 -1.33 -5.88
N LEU A 94 9.76 -0.74 -7.05
CA LEU A 94 10.31 -1.45 -8.23
C LEU A 94 11.74 -1.94 -7.99
N GLU A 95 12.58 -1.13 -7.35
CA GLU A 95 13.96 -1.50 -7.00
C GLU A 95 14.03 -2.72 -6.07
N MET A 96 13.00 -2.92 -5.24
CA MET A 96 12.95 -4.00 -4.25
C MET A 96 12.43 -5.33 -4.83
N GLN A 97 12.11 -5.39 -6.14
CA GLN A 97 11.62 -6.60 -6.81
C GLN A 97 10.39 -7.23 -6.11
N VAL A 98 9.41 -6.39 -5.78
CA VAL A 98 8.12 -6.82 -5.24
C VAL A 98 7.47 -7.90 -6.14
N ALA A 99 6.87 -8.91 -5.53
CA ALA A 99 6.22 -9.99 -6.28
C ALA A 99 4.90 -9.54 -6.91
N SER A 100 4.07 -8.83 -6.15
CA SER A 100 2.75 -8.39 -6.58
C SER A 100 2.26 -7.20 -5.78
N ILE A 101 1.53 -6.30 -6.44
CA ILE A 101 0.95 -5.11 -5.84
C ILE A 101 -0.54 -5.06 -6.13
N ALA A 102 -1.34 -4.93 -5.08
CA ALA A 102 -2.78 -4.72 -5.17
C ALA A 102 -3.12 -3.29 -4.75
N HIS A 103 -3.92 -2.60 -5.55
CA HIS A 103 -4.43 -1.25 -5.27
C HIS A 103 -5.94 -1.30 -5.06
N ILE A 104 -6.42 -0.82 -3.92
CA ILE A 104 -7.83 -0.45 -3.75
C ILE A 104 -7.96 0.97 -4.27
N ILE A 105 -8.68 1.12 -5.38
CA ILE A 105 -8.71 2.39 -6.12
C ILE A 105 -9.46 3.49 -5.34
N PRO A 106 -9.09 4.77 -5.55
CA PRO A 106 -9.85 5.88 -4.98
C PRO A 106 -11.31 5.89 -5.39
N SER A 107 -12.17 6.32 -4.46
CA SER A 107 -13.58 6.58 -4.76
C SER A 107 -13.75 7.89 -5.55
N ASP A 108 -12.86 8.85 -5.36
CA ASP A 108 -12.80 10.08 -6.17
C ASP A 108 -12.32 9.78 -7.60
N LYS A 109 -13.10 10.22 -8.59
CA LYS A 109 -12.84 9.92 -10.00
C LYS A 109 -11.55 10.60 -10.50
N ILE A 110 -11.26 11.80 -10.01
CA ILE A 110 -10.07 12.53 -10.42
C ILE A 110 -8.82 11.92 -9.76
N ALA A 111 -8.92 11.50 -8.49
CA ALA A 111 -7.84 10.79 -7.81
C ALA A 111 -7.55 9.45 -8.50
N LYS A 112 -8.58 8.74 -8.96
CA LYS A 112 -8.41 7.53 -9.77
C LYS A 112 -7.61 7.80 -11.05
N LEU A 113 -7.92 8.88 -11.78
CA LEU A 113 -7.16 9.27 -12.98
C LEU A 113 -5.70 9.62 -12.64
N GLN A 114 -5.46 10.33 -11.54
CA GLN A 114 -4.11 10.64 -11.06
C GLN A 114 -3.31 9.37 -10.76
N VAL A 115 -3.88 8.43 -10.00
CA VAL A 115 -3.25 7.14 -9.68
C VAL A 115 -2.93 6.34 -10.94
N SER A 116 -3.88 6.23 -11.88
CA SER A 116 -3.65 5.54 -13.15
C SER A 116 -2.57 6.21 -14.01
N SER A 117 -2.55 7.55 -14.05
CA SER A 117 -1.54 8.29 -14.80
C SER A 117 -0.13 8.08 -14.20
N ILE A 118 0.00 8.10 -12.88
CA ILE A 118 1.28 7.87 -12.21
C ILE A 118 1.73 6.43 -12.44
N ALA A 119 0.82 5.45 -12.29
CA ALA A 119 1.16 4.05 -12.52
C ALA A 119 1.64 3.79 -13.96
N SER A 120 0.97 4.39 -14.94
CA SER A 120 1.40 4.35 -16.35
C SER A 120 2.74 5.04 -16.58
N GLN A 121 3.02 6.14 -15.88
CA GLN A 121 4.29 6.87 -16.00
C GLN A 121 5.46 6.06 -15.46
N THR A 122 5.27 5.36 -14.33
CA THR A 122 6.34 4.61 -13.68
C THR A 122 6.46 3.16 -14.19
N GLY A 123 5.45 2.66 -14.90
CA GLY A 123 5.39 1.27 -15.35
C GLY A 123 5.22 0.27 -14.21
N ILE A 124 4.70 0.71 -13.05
CA ILE A 124 4.57 -0.17 -11.89
C ILE A 124 3.48 -1.23 -12.16
N PRO A 125 3.77 -2.53 -11.96
CA PRO A 125 2.82 -3.60 -12.26
C PRO A 125 1.81 -3.76 -11.12
N VAL A 126 0.70 -3.02 -11.19
CA VAL A 126 -0.36 -3.01 -10.16
C VAL A 126 -1.64 -3.66 -10.65
N HIS A 127 -2.30 -4.41 -9.77
CA HIS A 127 -3.66 -4.90 -10.00
C HIS A 127 -4.66 -4.08 -9.19
N ASN A 128 -5.71 -3.59 -9.84
CA ASN A 128 -6.69 -2.70 -9.23
C ASN A 128 -7.92 -3.48 -8.76
N PHE A 129 -8.37 -3.17 -7.54
CA PHE A 129 -9.52 -3.77 -6.88
C PHE A 129 -10.47 -2.69 -6.36
N ASN A 130 -11.72 -3.08 -6.11
CA ASN A 130 -12.72 -2.21 -5.50
C ASN A 130 -12.95 -2.52 -4.01
N SER A 131 -12.36 -3.61 -3.51
CA SER A 131 -12.51 -4.03 -2.13
C SER A 131 -11.19 -4.59 -1.57
N GLN A 132 -10.98 -4.40 -0.28
CA GLN A 132 -9.84 -4.97 0.42
C GLN A 132 -9.88 -6.50 0.42
N GLN A 133 -11.06 -7.09 0.57
CA GLN A 133 -11.21 -8.53 0.62
C GLN A 133 -10.76 -9.21 -0.69
N GLU A 134 -11.15 -8.68 -1.85
CA GLU A 134 -10.72 -9.23 -3.14
C GLU A 134 -9.21 -9.08 -3.35
N ALA A 135 -8.67 -7.92 -2.97
CA ALA A 135 -7.22 -7.65 -3.05
C ALA A 135 -6.41 -8.62 -2.17
N GLU A 136 -6.86 -8.87 -0.94
CA GLU A 136 -6.23 -9.82 -0.01
C GLU A 136 -6.23 -11.23 -0.57
N ILE A 137 -7.38 -11.73 -1.03
CA ILE A 137 -7.52 -13.07 -1.60
C ILE A 137 -6.59 -13.24 -2.80
N TRP A 138 -6.53 -12.25 -3.69
CA TRP A 138 -5.66 -12.31 -4.86
C TRP A 138 -4.18 -12.33 -4.49
N LEU A 139 -3.76 -11.49 -3.54
CA LEU A 139 -2.37 -11.48 -3.08
C LEU A 139 -1.98 -12.77 -2.37
N ASP A 140 -2.88 -13.37 -1.58
CA ASP A 140 -2.64 -14.66 -0.93
C ASP A 140 -2.39 -15.75 -1.99
N GLN A 141 -3.17 -15.76 -3.07
CA GLN A 141 -2.95 -16.67 -4.20
C GLN A 141 -1.61 -16.44 -4.92
N GLN A 142 -1.13 -15.20 -5.01
CA GLN A 142 0.19 -14.93 -5.62
C GLN A 142 1.33 -15.40 -4.73
N SER A 143 1.21 -15.23 -3.41
CA SER A 143 2.21 -15.70 -2.45
C SER A 143 2.36 -17.23 -2.47
N ASP A 144 1.25 -17.97 -2.57
CA ASP A 144 1.25 -19.45 -2.64
C ASP A 144 1.92 -19.99 -3.93
N LEU A 145 1.94 -19.22 -5.01
CA LEU A 145 2.60 -19.59 -6.27
C LEU A 145 4.13 -19.42 -6.21
N LEU A 146 4.64 -18.70 -5.21
CA LEU A 146 6.06 -18.36 -5.04
C LEU A 146 6.74 -19.16 -3.93
N SER A 147 5.96 -19.90 -3.12
CA SER A 147 6.42 -20.84 -2.09
C SER A 147 6.67 -22.25 -2.63
#